data_AF-A0A151T099-F1
#
_entry.id   AF-A0A151T099-F1
#
_cell.length_a   1.000
_cell.length_b   1.000
_cell.length_c   1.000
_cell.angle_alpha   90.00
_cell.angle_beta   90.00
_cell.angle_gamma   90.00
#
_symmetry.space_group_name_H-M   'P 1'
#
loop_
_entity.id
_entity.type
_entity.pdbx_description
1 polymer ?
#
loop_
_entity_poly.entity_id
_entity_poly.type
_entity_poly.pdbx_seq_one_letter_code
_entity_poly.pdbx_strand_id
1 'polypeptide(L)'
;MRLVPFRKANRVYASWLTGSQLASSAFTLGTTAVLPFYTLMVLAPNSELTKKSMESSVPYVVLGVLYAYLLYLSWTPETVALIFASKYLLPELTSIGKMFSSEMTLASAWIHLLVIDLFAARHVFLDGQENQIETRHSVSMCLFFCPIGVLTHVITKAMTKSARKNKHSL
;
A
#
# COMPACT_ATOMS: atom_id res chain seq x y z
N MET A 1 -23.10 -44.30 -31.54
CA MET A 1 -22.69 -44.27 -30.12
C MET A 1 -22.33 -42.83 -29.78
N ARG A 2 -23.08 -42.17 -28.89
CA ARG A 2 -23.01 -40.70 -28.65
C ARG A 2 -21.74 -40.31 -27.89
N LEU A 3 -21.08 -39.26 -28.38
CA LEU A 3 -19.94 -38.57 -27.75
C LEU A 3 -20.35 -37.91 -26.43
N VAL A 4 -19.56 -38.11 -25.38
CA VAL A 4 -19.70 -37.47 -24.06
C VAL A 4 -18.85 -36.19 -24.04
N PRO A 5 -19.35 -35.02 -23.57
CA PRO A 5 -18.66 -33.75 -23.74
C PRO A 5 -17.61 -33.48 -22.66
N PHE A 6 -16.37 -33.29 -23.09
CA PHE A 6 -15.25 -32.77 -22.31
C PHE A 6 -15.41 -31.24 -22.11
N ARG A 7 -16.15 -30.80 -21.08
CA ARG A 7 -16.50 -29.37 -20.90
C ARG A 7 -16.24 -28.77 -19.52
N LYS A 8 -15.51 -29.45 -18.63
CA LYS A 8 -15.19 -28.92 -17.28
C LYS A 8 -13.76 -28.41 -17.06
N ALA A 9 -12.78 -28.82 -17.88
CA ALA A 9 -11.39 -28.38 -17.70
C ALA A 9 -11.18 -26.89 -18.05
N ASN A 10 -11.74 -26.40 -19.16
CA ASN A 10 -11.47 -25.03 -19.64
C ASN A 10 -11.92 -23.90 -18.70
N ARG A 11 -12.95 -24.11 -17.85
CA ARG A 11 -13.46 -23.05 -16.98
C ARG A 11 -12.50 -22.75 -15.82
N VAL A 12 -11.84 -23.78 -15.28
CA VAL A 12 -10.92 -23.66 -14.15
C VAL A 12 -9.58 -23.05 -14.59
N TYR A 13 -9.06 -23.44 -15.75
CA TYR A 13 -7.86 -22.82 -16.33
C TYR A 13 -8.11 -21.36 -16.72
N ALA A 14 -9.28 -21.02 -17.27
CA ALA A 14 -9.64 -19.65 -17.59
C ALA A 14 -9.69 -18.77 -16.34
N SER A 15 -10.30 -19.24 -15.23
CA SER A 15 -10.33 -18.50 -13.97
C SER A 15 -8.96 -18.32 -13.33
N TRP A 16 -8.06 -19.31 -13.48
CA TRP A 16 -6.70 -19.25 -12.92
C TRP A 16 -5.80 -18.31 -13.71
N LEU A 17 -5.87 -18.35 -15.04
CA LEU A 17 -5.21 -17.38 -15.93
C LEU A 17 -5.74 -15.97 -15.71
N THR A 18 -7.05 -15.77 -15.51
CA THR A 18 -7.58 -14.44 -15.19
C THR A 18 -7.15 -13.95 -13.81
N GLY A 19 -7.01 -14.85 -12.83
CA GLY A 19 -6.58 -14.49 -11.48
C GLY A 19 -5.13 -14.04 -11.41
N SER A 20 -4.22 -14.79 -12.04
CA SER A 20 -2.79 -14.46 -12.06
C SER A 20 -2.48 -13.20 -12.88
N GLN A 21 -3.17 -13.03 -14.02
CA GLN A 21 -3.08 -11.82 -14.84
C GLN A 21 -3.65 -10.60 -14.11
N LEU A 22 -4.77 -10.75 -13.39
CA LEU A 22 -5.34 -9.68 -12.57
C LEU A 22 -4.42 -9.29 -11.41
N ALA A 23 -3.86 -10.26 -10.69
CA ALA A 23 -2.90 -10.03 -9.61
C ALA A 23 -1.65 -9.28 -10.12
N SER A 24 -1.10 -9.74 -11.25
CA SER A 24 0.06 -9.11 -11.89
C SER A 24 -0.25 -7.69 -12.39
N SER A 25 -1.43 -7.49 -12.97
CA SER A 25 -1.90 -6.18 -13.41
C SER A 25 -2.10 -5.23 -12.24
N ALA A 26 -2.75 -5.69 -11.16
CA ALA A 26 -2.94 -4.92 -9.94
C ALA A 26 -1.61 -4.51 -9.32
N PHE A 27 -0.67 -5.44 -9.19
CA PHE A 27 0.68 -5.16 -8.69
C PHE A 27 1.40 -4.08 -9.51
N THR A 28 1.35 -4.22 -10.84
CA THR A 28 1.98 -3.28 -11.78
C THR A 28 1.31 -1.91 -11.72
N LEU A 29 -0.03 -1.87 -11.73
CA LEU A 29 -0.82 -0.64 -11.66
C LEU A 29 -0.61 0.07 -10.32
N GLY A 30 -0.61 -0.65 -9.20
CA GLY A 30 -0.35 -0.08 -7.89
C GLY A 30 1.03 0.57 -7.83
N THR A 31 2.07 -0.16 -8.23
CA THR A 31 3.46 0.34 -8.21
C THR A 31 3.64 1.52 -9.17
N THR A 32 3.08 1.42 -10.38
CA THR A 32 3.12 2.50 -11.38
C THR A 32 2.33 3.73 -10.94
N ALA A 33 1.22 3.54 -10.22
CA ALA A 33 0.40 4.64 -9.74
C ALA A 33 1.08 5.42 -8.62
N VAL A 34 1.80 4.78 -7.70
CA VAL A 34 2.47 5.48 -6.60
C VAL A 34 3.73 6.24 -7.02
N LEU A 35 4.49 5.72 -7.99
CA LEU A 35 5.74 6.32 -8.50
C LEU A 35 5.63 7.81 -8.89
N PRO A 36 4.64 8.27 -9.69
CA PRO A 36 4.51 9.69 -10.03
C PRO A 36 4.27 10.57 -8.80
N PHE A 37 3.55 10.10 -7.79
CA PHE A 37 3.34 10.88 -6.56
C PHE A 37 4.63 11.02 -5.75
N TYR A 38 5.39 9.93 -5.59
CA TYR A 38 6.67 9.98 -4.89
C TYR A 38 7.73 10.79 -5.63
N THR A 39 7.81 10.66 -6.96
CA THR A 39 8.74 11.45 -7.76
C THR A 39 8.43 12.95 -7.66
N LEU A 40 7.16 13.34 -7.68
CA LEU A 40 6.74 14.73 -7.43
C LEU A 40 7.13 15.21 -6.03
N MET A 41 6.92 14.39 -4.99
CA MET A 41 7.30 14.74 -3.62
C MET A 41 8.83 14.90 -3.44
N VAL A 42 9.65 14.09 -4.12
CA VAL A 42 11.11 14.10 -3.96
C VAL A 42 11.80 15.15 -4.86
N LEU A 43 11.34 15.31 -6.10
CA LEU A 43 11.95 16.21 -7.09
C LEU A 43 11.44 17.65 -6.95
N ALA A 44 10.16 17.83 -6.64
CA ALA A 44 9.52 19.14 -6.60
C ALA A 44 8.65 19.34 -5.34
N PRO A 45 9.25 19.30 -4.13
CA PRO A 45 8.50 19.41 -2.87
C PRO A 45 7.79 20.77 -2.68
N ASN A 46 8.28 21.83 -3.31
CA ASN A 46 7.71 23.18 -3.18
C ASN A 46 6.75 23.58 -4.32
N SER A 47 6.52 22.69 -5.30
CA SER A 47 5.63 22.98 -6.43
C SER A 47 4.16 23.00 -6.01
N GLU A 48 3.39 23.96 -6.52
CA GLU A 48 1.93 24.02 -6.33
C GLU A 48 1.23 22.75 -6.82
N LEU A 49 1.77 22.09 -7.86
CA LEU A 49 1.24 20.82 -8.36
C LEU A 49 1.39 19.70 -7.34
N THR A 50 2.54 19.62 -6.67
CA THR A 50 2.79 18.62 -5.62
C THR A 50 1.87 18.88 -4.43
N LYS A 51 1.74 20.14 -4.01
CA LYS A 51 0.82 20.51 -2.90
C LYS A 51 -0.62 20.17 -3.23
N LYS A 52 -1.13 20.59 -4.39
CA LYS A 52 -2.50 20.32 -4.84
C LYS A 52 -2.78 18.82 -5.00
N SER A 53 -1.79 18.07 -5.50
CA SER A 53 -1.87 16.62 -5.61
C SER A 53 -1.93 15.93 -4.24
N MET A 54 -1.13 16.41 -3.29
CA MET A 54 -1.10 15.90 -1.91
C MET A 54 -2.30 16.36 -1.06
N GLU A 55 -2.90 17.50 -1.35
CA GLU A 55 -4.16 17.92 -0.73
C GLU A 55 -5.35 17.11 -1.24
N SER A 56 -5.30 16.67 -2.49
CA SER A 56 -6.35 15.87 -3.10
C SER A 56 -6.41 14.45 -2.51
N SER A 57 -7.60 14.07 -2.03
CA SER A 57 -7.86 12.70 -1.55
C SER A 57 -8.11 11.69 -2.67
N VAL A 58 -8.24 12.15 -3.92
CA VAL A 58 -8.63 11.33 -5.09
C VAL A 58 -7.74 10.09 -5.30
N PRO A 59 -6.39 10.18 -5.36
CA PRO A 59 -5.56 9.00 -5.62
C PRO A 59 -5.69 7.93 -4.54
N TYR A 60 -5.86 8.34 -3.28
CA TYR A 60 -6.05 7.43 -2.14
C TYR A 60 -7.39 6.70 -2.22
N VAL A 61 -8.46 7.42 -2.58
CA VAL A 61 -9.80 6.83 -2.74
C VAL A 61 -9.78 5.81 -3.88
N VAL A 62 -9.17 6.13 -5.01
CA VAL A 62 -9.07 5.21 -6.15
C VAL A 62 -8.29 3.94 -5.77
N LEU A 63 -7.13 4.07 -5.12
CA LEU A 63 -6.35 2.91 -4.68
C LEU A 63 -7.07 2.11 -3.57
N GLY A 64 -7.79 2.78 -2.68
CA GLY A 64 -8.60 2.16 -1.63
C GLY A 64 -9.78 1.36 -2.18
N VAL A 65 -10.46 1.88 -3.22
CA VAL A 65 -11.52 1.14 -3.93
C VAL A 65 -10.93 -0.07 -4.66
N LEU A 66 -9.77 0.08 -5.31
CA LEU A 66 -9.07 -1.03 -5.95
C LEU A 66 -8.70 -2.12 -4.92
N TYR A 67 -8.19 -1.72 -3.76
CA TYR A 67 -7.93 -2.63 -2.64
C TYR A 67 -9.19 -3.36 -2.18
N ALA A 68 -10.29 -2.63 -1.92
CA ALA A 68 -11.55 -3.23 -1.48
C ALA A 68 -12.09 -4.25 -2.49
N TYR A 69 -11.94 -3.96 -3.79
CA TYR A 69 -12.31 -4.88 -4.87
C TYR A 69 -11.45 -6.15 -4.86
N LEU A 70 -10.12 -6.03 -4.77
CA LEU A 70 -9.22 -7.18 -4.70
C LEU A 70 -9.42 -8.00 -3.43
N LEU A 71 -9.71 -7.32 -2.31
CA LEU A 71 -10.01 -7.95 -1.04
C LEU A 71 -11.29 -8.77 -1.15
N TYR A 72 -12.35 -8.20 -1.73
CA TYR A 72 -13.60 -8.91 -1.99
C TYR A 72 -13.40 -10.16 -2.85
N LEU A 73 -12.56 -10.08 -3.89
CA LEU A 73 -12.22 -11.24 -4.73
C LEU A 73 -11.38 -12.28 -4.00
N SER A 74 -10.50 -11.85 -3.09
CA SER A 74 -9.66 -12.74 -2.27
C SER A 74 -10.46 -13.44 -1.17
N TRP A 75 -11.60 -12.88 -0.77
CA TRP A 75 -12.43 -13.34 0.33
C TRP A 75 -13.35 -14.50 -0.11
N THR A 76 -12.76 -15.65 -0.45
CA THR A 76 -13.54 -16.88 -0.70
C THR A 76 -13.95 -17.52 0.62
N PRO A 77 -15.14 -18.16 0.71
CA PRO A 77 -15.63 -18.76 1.96
C PRO A 77 -14.67 -19.79 2.57
N GLU A 78 -13.86 -20.45 1.75
CA GLU A 78 -12.77 -21.34 2.19
C GLU A 78 -11.63 -20.59 2.88
N THR A 79 -11.26 -19.41 2.37
CA THR A 79 -10.23 -18.55 2.96
C THR A 79 -10.70 -17.95 4.30
N VAL A 80 -11.95 -17.52 4.37
CA VAL A 80 -12.57 -17.05 5.62
C VAL A 80 -12.61 -18.15 6.66
N ALA A 81 -13.04 -19.35 6.23
CA ALA A 81 -13.06 -20.51 7.09
C ALA A 81 -11.66 -20.83 7.59
N LEU A 82 -10.61 -20.74 6.77
CA LEU A 82 -9.23 -20.99 7.22
C LEU A 82 -8.68 -19.94 8.20
N ILE A 83 -9.06 -18.67 8.07
CA ILE A 83 -8.66 -17.59 8.99
C ILE A 83 -9.37 -17.74 10.35
N PHE A 84 -10.64 -18.12 10.32
CA PHE A 84 -11.52 -18.16 11.50
C PHE A 84 -11.83 -19.57 12.03
N ALA A 85 -11.24 -20.63 11.44
CA ALA A 85 -11.41 -22.01 11.90
C ALA A 85 -10.71 -22.30 13.23
N SER A 86 -9.87 -21.40 13.72
CA SER A 86 -9.25 -21.59 15.02
C SER A 86 -10.28 -21.45 16.14
N LYS A 87 -10.16 -22.30 17.15
CA LYS A 87 -11.04 -22.40 18.34
C LYS A 87 -11.19 -21.08 19.13
N TYR A 88 -10.42 -20.05 18.78
CA TYR A 88 -10.36 -18.74 19.44
C TYR A 88 -10.50 -17.55 18.48
N LEU A 89 -10.91 -17.75 17.21
CA LEU A 89 -11.04 -16.65 16.24
C LEU A 89 -9.73 -15.88 15.96
N LEU A 90 -8.59 -16.42 16.39
CA LEU A 90 -7.27 -15.82 16.19
C LEU A 90 -6.62 -16.40 14.93
N PRO A 91 -6.13 -15.55 14.02
CA PRO A 91 -5.43 -16.03 12.83
C PRO A 91 -4.09 -16.64 13.24
N GLU A 92 -3.91 -17.93 12.97
CA GLU A 92 -2.63 -18.61 13.19
C GLU A 92 -1.62 -18.16 12.14
N LEU A 93 -0.35 -17.99 12.52
CA LEU A 93 0.72 -17.56 11.61
C LEU A 93 0.82 -18.47 10.39
N THR A 94 0.63 -19.78 10.60
CA THR A 94 0.59 -20.83 9.56
C THR A 94 -0.54 -20.61 8.56
N SER A 95 -1.72 -20.21 9.03
CA SER A 95 -2.89 -19.93 8.19
C SER A 95 -2.71 -18.64 7.38
N ILE A 96 -2.15 -17.60 8.01
CA ILE A 96 -1.79 -16.35 7.33
C ILE A 96 -0.77 -16.64 6.21
N GLY A 97 0.30 -17.39 6.51
CA GLY A 97 1.33 -17.74 5.52
C GLY A 97 0.77 -18.52 4.32
N LYS A 98 -0.17 -19.44 4.54
CA LYS A 98 -0.88 -20.13 3.45
C LYS A 98 -1.73 -19.17 2.61
N MET A 99 -2.32 -18.15 3.21
CA MET A 99 -3.07 -17.11 2.51
C MET A 99 -2.18 -16.27 1.58
N PHE A 100 -1.00 -15.87 2.07
CA PHE A 100 0.01 -15.14 1.28
C PHE A 100 0.65 -15.97 0.16
N SER A 101 0.45 -17.29 0.16
CA SER A 101 0.87 -18.16 -0.95
C SER A 101 -0.03 -18.02 -2.18
N SER A 102 -1.22 -17.42 -2.05
CA SER A 102 -2.11 -17.09 -3.16
C SER A 102 -1.74 -15.76 -3.80
N GLU A 103 -1.56 -15.75 -5.12
CA GLU A 103 -1.19 -14.55 -5.89
C GLU A 103 -2.20 -13.40 -5.71
N MET A 104 -3.50 -13.71 -5.61
CA MET A 104 -4.55 -12.71 -5.43
C MET A 104 -4.47 -12.02 -4.07
N THR A 105 -4.29 -12.82 -3.00
CA THR A 105 -4.13 -12.32 -1.64
C THR A 105 -2.85 -11.50 -1.52
N LEU A 106 -1.75 -11.98 -2.11
CA LEU A 106 -0.48 -11.27 -2.13
C LEU A 106 -0.61 -9.91 -2.84
N ALA A 107 -1.26 -9.86 -4.00
CA ALA A 107 -1.51 -8.62 -4.72
C ALA A 107 -2.37 -7.65 -3.89
N SER A 108 -3.41 -8.14 -3.21
CA SER A 108 -4.25 -7.30 -2.34
C SER A 108 -3.46 -6.72 -1.16
N ALA A 109 -2.59 -7.51 -0.53
CA ALA A 109 -1.73 -7.08 0.56
C ALA A 109 -0.66 -6.08 0.08
N TRP A 110 -0.14 -6.27 -1.14
CA TRP A 110 0.78 -5.31 -1.76
C TRP A 110 0.12 -3.95 -1.99
N ILE A 111 -1.08 -3.91 -2.57
CA ILE A 111 -1.83 -2.65 -2.73
C ILE A 111 -2.13 -2.02 -1.36
N HIS A 112 -2.49 -2.82 -0.37
CA HIS A 112 -2.71 -2.33 0.99
C HIS A 112 -1.47 -1.61 1.55
N LEU A 113 -0.29 -2.23 1.41
CA LEU A 113 0.99 -1.62 1.81
C LEU A 113 1.25 -0.32 1.06
N LEU A 114 1.14 -0.32 -0.28
CA LEU A 114 1.36 0.88 -1.10
C LEU A 114 0.43 2.04 -0.72
N VAL A 115 -0.83 1.77 -0.38
CA VAL A 115 -1.79 2.79 0.04
C VAL A 115 -1.41 3.40 1.38
N ILE A 116 -1.04 2.57 2.35
CA ILE A 116 -0.62 3.03 3.68
C ILE A 116 0.70 3.81 3.60
N ASP A 117 1.65 3.34 2.78
CA ASP A 117 2.93 4.00 2.57
C ASP A 117 2.74 5.39 1.95
N LEU A 118 1.90 5.49 0.91
CA LEU A 118 1.59 6.78 0.26
C LEU A 118 0.87 7.73 1.22
N PHE A 119 -0.02 7.19 2.07
CA PHE A 119 -0.74 7.98 3.08
C PHE A 119 0.21 8.52 4.16
N ALA A 120 1.13 7.69 4.65
CA ALA A 120 2.15 8.10 5.60
C ALA A 120 3.12 9.12 4.99
N ALA A 121 3.55 8.91 3.75
CA ALA A 121 4.41 9.84 3.02
C ALA A 121 3.75 11.23 2.88
N ARG A 122 2.46 11.26 2.55
CA ARG A 122 1.66 12.50 2.53
C ARG A 122 1.65 13.19 3.89
N HIS A 123 1.38 12.45 4.95
CA HIS A 123 1.33 13.01 6.30
C HIS A 123 2.69 13.61 6.71
N VAL A 124 3.78 12.88 6.45
CA VAL A 124 5.16 13.36 6.66
C VAL A 124 5.46 14.59 5.80
N PHE A 125 5.00 14.61 4.55
CA PHE A 125 5.20 15.72 3.63
C PHE A 125 4.49 17.00 4.09
N LEU A 126 3.20 16.91 4.48
CA LEU A 126 2.43 18.04 4.99
C LEU A 126 3.04 18.57 6.30
N ASP A 127 3.36 17.68 7.24
CA ASP A 127 3.98 18.07 8.51
C ASP A 127 5.37 18.71 8.31
N GLY A 128 6.17 18.19 7.37
CA GLY A 128 7.47 18.78 7.08
C GLY A 128 7.39 20.11 6.33
N GLN A 129 6.34 20.34 5.53
CA GLN A 129 6.09 21.65 4.91
C GLN A 129 5.71 22.70 5.96
N GLU A 130 4.84 22.36 6.92
CA GLU A 130 4.49 23.26 8.04
C GLU A 130 5.69 23.60 8.93
N ASN A 131 6.59 22.63 9.15
CA ASN A 131 7.76 22.79 10.01
C ASN A 131 9.03 23.27 9.26
N GLN A 132 8.98 23.48 7.95
CA GLN A 132 10.13 23.84 7.08
C GLN A 132 11.31 22.87 7.21
N ILE A 133 11.03 21.57 7.21
CA ILE A 133 12.03 20.50 7.31
C ILE A 133 12.26 19.87 5.94
N GLU A 134 13.50 19.53 5.61
CA GLU A 134 13.85 18.74 4.41
C GLU A 134 13.21 17.34 4.45
N THR A 135 12.06 17.16 3.81
CA THR A 135 11.28 15.91 3.82
C THR A 135 11.77 14.85 2.83
N ARG A 136 12.73 15.18 1.97
CA ARG A 136 13.18 14.33 0.85
C ARG A 136 13.69 12.96 1.34
N HIS A 137 14.46 12.97 2.42
CA HIS A 137 15.02 11.74 3.01
C HIS A 137 13.94 10.89 3.70
N SER A 138 13.03 11.52 4.44
CA SER A 138 11.94 10.83 5.15
C SER A 138 10.91 10.23 4.20
N VAL A 139 10.57 10.94 3.13
CA VAL A 139 9.64 10.45 2.08
C VAL A 139 10.26 9.29 1.32
N SER A 140 11.55 9.34 0.99
CA SER A 140 12.24 8.21 0.37
C SER A 140 12.30 7.00 1.29
N MET A 141 12.54 7.18 2.59
CA MET A 141 12.51 6.09 3.58
C MET A 141 11.09 5.51 3.73
N CYS A 142 10.05 6.34 3.62
CA CYS A 142 8.66 5.92 3.72
C CYS A 142 8.22 5.00 2.57
N LEU A 143 8.82 5.16 1.38
CA LEU A 143 8.58 4.30 0.21
C LEU A 143 9.12 2.86 0.38
N PHE A 144 10.21 2.69 1.14
CA PHE A 144 10.81 1.36 1.38
C PHE A 144 10.35 0.75 2.70
N PHE A 145 10.22 1.57 3.74
CA PHE A 145 9.85 1.18 5.08
C PHE A 145 9.05 2.30 5.74
N CYS A 146 7.72 2.27 5.59
CA CYS A 146 6.83 3.30 6.14
C CYS A 146 7.07 3.61 7.64
N PRO A 147 7.16 2.62 8.55
CA PRO A 147 7.40 2.88 9.97
C PRO A 147 8.75 3.57 10.23
N ILE A 148 9.78 3.21 9.46
CA ILE A 148 11.11 3.80 9.58
C ILE A 148 11.09 5.25 9.06
N GLY A 149 10.42 5.51 7.93
CA GLY A 149 10.28 6.86 7.38
C GLY A 149 9.59 7.82 8.33
N VAL A 150 8.52 7.38 9.01
CA VAL A 150 7.83 8.17 10.04
C VAL A 150 8.75 8.41 11.25
N LEU A 151 9.47 7.39 11.71
CA LEU A 151 10.41 7.52 12.83
C LEU A 151 11.53 8.53 12.52
N THR A 152 12.14 8.44 11.33
CA THR A 152 13.16 9.39 10.88
C THR A 152 12.62 10.82 10.90
N HIS A 153 11.40 11.04 10.40
CA HIS A 153 10.78 12.36 10.40
C HIS A 153 10.59 12.92 11.81
N VAL A 154 10.10 12.10 12.76
CA VAL A 154 9.94 12.50 14.16
C VAL A 154 11.28 12.87 14.80
N ILE A 155 12.33 12.09 14.53
CA ILE A 155 13.68 12.37 15.02
C ILE A 155 14.20 13.69 14.46
N THR A 156 14.10 13.90 13.13
CA THR A 156 14.52 15.15 12.49
C THR A 156 13.75 16.35 13.04
N LYS A 157 12.43 16.23 13.24
CA LYS A 157 11.59 17.27 13.84
C LYS A 157 12.02 17.60 15.27
N ALA A 158 12.32 16.59 16.09
CA ALA A 158 12.80 16.79 17.46
C ALA A 158 14.15 17.53 17.49
N MET A 159 15.08 17.15 16.62
CA MET A 159 16.40 17.81 16.52
C MET A 159 16.28 19.27 16.08
N THR A 160 15.49 19.57 15.04
CA THR A 160 15.28 20.95 14.55
C THR A 160 14.59 21.84 15.59
N LYS A 161 13.59 21.31 16.31
CA LYS A 161 12.90 22.03 17.40
C LYS A 161 13.84 22.32 18.57
N SER A 162 14.69 21.36 18.94
CA SER A 162 15.69 21.53 20.02
C SER A 162 16.74 22.59 19.66
N ALA A 163 17.24 22.59 18.42
CA ALA A 163 18.18 23.59 17.93
C ALA A 163 17.58 25.01 17.92
N ARG A 164 16.31 25.16 17.53
CA ARG A 164 15.61 26.46 17.55
C ARG A 164 15.37 26.97 18.97
N LYS A 165 15.08 26.10 19.94
CA LYS A 165 14.91 26.47 21.35
C LYS A 165 16.22 26.98 21.95
N ASN A 166 17.34 26.31 21.70
CA ASN A 166 18.66 26.73 22.18
C ASN A 166 19.10 28.09 21.63
N LYS A 167 18.68 28.44 20.41
CA LYS A 167 19.03 29.73 19.78
C LYS A 167 18.23 30.92 20.34
N HIS A 168 17.11 30.66 21.03
CA HIS A 168 16.24 31.70 21.59
C HIS A 168 16.49 31.92 23.10
N SER A 169 17.33 31.08 23.72
CA SER A 169 17.77 31.17 25.12
C SER A 169 19.18 31.74 25.29
N LEU A 170 19.83 32.13 24.20
CA LEU A 170 21.09 32.87 24.11
C LEU A 170 20.79 34.30 23.68
#